data_AF-A0A8S3DGK5-F1
#
_entry.id   AF-A0A8S3DGK5-F1
#
_cell.length_a   1.000
_cell.length_b   1.000
_cell.length_c   1.000
_cell.angle_alpha   90.00
_cell.angle_beta   90.00
_cell.angle_gamma   90.00
#
_symmetry.space_group_name_H-M   'P 1'
#
loop_
_entity.id
_entity.type
_entity.pdbx_description
1 polymer ?
#
loop_
_entity_poly.entity_id
_entity_poly.type
_entity_poly.pdbx_seq_one_letter_code
_entity_poly.pdbx_strand_id
1 'polypeptide(L)' 'GISFDVKRGQTIALVGSSGSGKSTCVQLLQRFYDPDAGSVVIDDHQVDEYNLKWLREHIGVVSQEPILFQATIRENILFG' A
#
# COMPACT_ATOMS: atom_id res chain seq x y z
N GLY A 1 10.07 -6.59 -15.43
CA GLY A 1 9.23 -5.53 -14.84
C GLY A 1 7.84 -6.07 -14.57
N ILE A 2 7.07 -5.38 -13.73
CA ILE A 2 5.66 -5.69 -13.44
C ILE A 2 4.80 -4.57 -13.98
N SER A 3 3.63 -4.89 -14.55
CA SER A 3 2.68 -3.88 -15.03
C SER A 3 1.27 -4.44 -14.90
N PHE A 4 0.41 -3.70 -14.21
CA PHE A 4 -1.00 -4.02 -14.05
C PHE A 4 -1.79 -2.73 -13.77
N ASP A 5 -3.08 -2.78 -14.05
CA ASP A 5 -4.05 -1.69 -13.82
C ASP A 5 -5.17 -2.23 -12.93
N VAL A 6 -5.66 -1.40 -12.00
CA VAL A 6 -6.75 -1.75 -11.09
C VAL A 6 -7.81 -0.66 -11.18
N LYS A 7 -9.00 -1.04 -11.64
CA LYS A 7 -10.11 -0.10 -11.76
C LYS A 7 -10.78 0.12 -10.41
N ARG A 8 -11.45 1.26 -10.26
CA ARG A 8 -12.28 1.54 -9.09
C ARG A 8 -13.29 0.41 -8.86
N GLY A 9 -13.30 -0.12 -7.62
CA GLY A 9 -14.18 -1.22 -7.23
C GLY A 9 -13.70 -2.61 -7.66
N GLN A 10 -12.56 -2.71 -8.34
CA GLN A 10 -11.95 -3.99 -8.70
C GLN A 10 -11.04 -4.48 -7.57
N THR A 11 -11.11 -5.78 -7.30
CA THR A 11 -10.15 -6.48 -6.43
C THR A 11 -9.21 -7.31 -7.31
N ILE A 12 -7.91 -7.17 -7.09
CA ILE A 12 -6.87 -8.01 -7.70
C ILE A 12 -6.14 -8.83 -6.64
N ALA A 13 -5.56 -9.95 -7.06
CA ALA A 13 -4.72 -10.78 -6.21
C ALA A 13 -3.31 -10.89 -6.81
N LEU A 14 -2.29 -10.57 -6.00
CA LEU A 14 -0.88 -10.80 -6.34
C LEU A 14 -0.43 -12.13 -5.74
N VAL A 15 -0.22 -13.14 -6.57
CA VAL A 15 0.14 -14.51 -6.14
C VAL A 15 1.54 -14.87 -6.63
N GLY A 16 2.34 -15.48 -5.76
CA GLY A 16 3.72 -15.88 -6.08
C GLY A 16 4.46 -16.40 -4.85
N SER A 17 5.61 -17.03 -5.07
CA SER A 17 6.48 -17.59 -4.01
C SER A 17 6.95 -16.54 -3.01
N SER A 18 7.39 -16.95 -1.82
CA SER A 18 8.03 -16.02 -0.87
C SER A 18 9.21 -15.30 -1.54
N GLY A 19 9.35 -14.00 -1.27
CA GLY A 19 10.37 -13.16 -1.90
C GLY A 19 10.05 -12.68 -3.33
N SER A 20 8.92 -13.06 -3.92
CA SER A 20 8.54 -12.64 -5.29
C SER A 20 8.17 -11.16 -5.45
N GLY A 21 8.32 -10.32 -4.42
CA GLY A 21 8.04 -8.87 -4.47
C GLY A 21 6.60 -8.45 -4.24
N LYS A 22 5.70 -9.33 -3.78
CA LYS A 22 4.28 -8.99 -3.50
C LYS A 22 4.14 -7.83 -2.51
N SER A 23 4.77 -7.97 -1.33
CA SER A 23 4.76 -6.93 -0.31
C SER A 23 5.45 -5.65 -0.79
N THR A 24 6.51 -5.80 -1.60
CA THR A 24 7.21 -4.67 -2.22
C THR A 24 6.30 -3.86 -3.15
N CYS A 25 5.44 -4.51 -3.94
CA CYS A 25 4.45 -3.80 -4.78
C CYS A 25 3.51 -2.94 -3.93
N VAL A 26 3.03 -3.48 -2.81
CA VAL A 26 2.15 -2.77 -1.87
C VAL A 26 2.90 -1.64 -1.14
N GLN A 27 4.19 -1.81 -0.87
CA GLN A 27 5.05 -0.79 -0.24
C GLN A 27 5.40 0.37 -1.19
N LEU A 28 5.58 0.10 -2.49
CA LEU A 28 5.75 1.14 -3.52
C LEU A 28 4.49 2.01 -3.64
N LEU A 29 3.30 1.40 -3.62
CA LEU A 29 2.02 2.13 -3.61
C LEU A 29 1.87 3.06 -2.38
N GLN A 30 2.36 2.62 -1.22
CA GLN A 30 2.35 3.40 0.04
C GLN A 30 3.51 4.41 0.16
N ARG A 31 4.39 4.48 -0.85
CA ARG A 31 5.63 5.25 -0.82
C ARG A 31 6.47 4.99 0.42
N PHE A 32 6.64 3.72 0.77
CA PHE A 32 7.74 3.30 1.65
C PHE A 32 9.07 3.21 0.88
N TYR A 33 8.97 3.04 -0.44
CA TYR A 33 10.08 3.11 -1.39
C TYR A 33 9.61 3.88 -2.63
N ASP A 34 10.54 4.50 -3.34
CA ASP A 34 10.32 5.06 -4.67
C ASP A 34 10.82 4.07 -5.73
N PRO A 35 10.18 3.96 -6.91
CA PRO A 35 10.62 3.06 -7.96
C PRO A 35 11.91 3.58 -8.62
N ASP A 36 12.91 2.70 -8.79
CA ASP A 36 14.13 3.04 -9.54
C ASP A 36 13.83 3.28 -11.04
N ALA A 37 12.79 2.63 -11.57
CA ALA A 37 12.34 2.75 -12.95
C ALA A 37 10.84 2.44 -13.09
N GLY A 38 10.19 3.07 -14.07
CA GLY A 38 8.74 2.96 -14.29
C GLY A 38 7.97 4.03 -13.53
N SER A 39 6.70 3.76 -13.24
CA SER A 39 5.84 4.68 -12.48
C SER A 39 4.81 3.90 -11.67
N VAL A 40 4.35 4.52 -10.59
CA VAL A 40 3.18 4.08 -9.82
C VAL A 40 2.22 5.25 -9.79
N VAL A 41 0.99 5.03 -10.24
CA VAL A 41 0.02 6.09 -10.56
C VAL A 41 -1.30 5.80 -9.84
N ILE A 42 -1.91 6.85 -9.29
CA ILE A 42 -3.27 6.84 -8.73
C ILE A 42 -4.02 8.00 -9.37
N ASP A 43 -5.21 7.75 -9.92
CA ASP A 43 -6.05 8.73 -10.60
C ASP A 43 -5.26 9.57 -11.62
N ASP A 44 -4.47 8.91 -12.47
CA ASP A 44 -3.62 9.49 -13.52
C ASP A 44 -2.45 10.39 -13.04
N HIS A 45 -2.20 10.48 -11.73
CA HIS A 45 -1.06 11.22 -11.16
C HIS A 45 -0.06 10.28 -10.51
N GLN A 46 1.24 10.58 -10.62
CA GLN A 46 2.24 9.76 -9.94
C GLN A 46 2.07 9.85 -8.42
N VAL A 47 2.31 8.75 -7.73
CA VAL A 47 2.18 8.70 -6.27
C VAL A 47 3.09 9.72 -5.57
N ASP A 48 4.22 10.06 -6.18
CA ASP A 48 5.22 10.98 -5.64
C ASP A 48 4.78 12.46 -5.67
N GLU A 49 3.86 12.81 -6.56
CA GLU A 49 3.22 14.12 -6.66
C GLU A 49 2.28 14.42 -5.47
N TYR A 50 1.73 13.38 -4.83
CA TYR A 50 0.85 13.55 -3.68
C TYR A 50 1.63 13.90 -2.41
N ASN A 51 0.99 14.68 -1.53
CA ASN A 51 1.45 14.79 -0.16
C ASN A 51 1.40 13.42 0.52
N LEU A 52 2.50 13.00 1.14
CA LEU A 52 2.64 11.65 1.72
C LEU A 52 1.59 11.33 2.79
N LYS A 53 1.24 12.32 3.62
CA LYS A 53 0.22 12.14 4.66
C LYS A 53 -1.15 11.96 4.03
N TRP A 54 -1.52 12.83 3.08
CA TRP A 54 -2.77 12.73 2.35
C TRP A 54 -2.90 11.39 1.62
N LEU A 55 -1.86 10.95 0.91
CA LEU A 55 -1.85 9.65 0.21
C LEU A 55 -2.18 8.50 1.18
N ARG A 56 -1.51 8.45 2.33
CA ARG A 56 -1.67 7.37 3.31
C ARG A 56 -3.01 7.43 4.04
N GLU A 57 -3.61 8.60 4.20
CA GLU A 57 -4.98 8.73 4.73
C GLU A 57 -6.04 8.11 3.80
N HIS A 58 -5.73 7.91 2.51
CA HIS A 58 -6.62 7.29 1.52
C HIS A 58 -6.33 5.79 1.30
N ILE A 59 -5.39 5.20 2.04
CA ILE A 59 -5.01 3.79 1.90
C ILE A 59 -5.18 3.08 3.25
N GLY A 60 -6.12 2.14 3.31
CA GLY A 60 -6.23 1.19 4.42
C GLY A 60 -5.34 -0.02 4.21
N VAL A 61 -4.58 -0.43 5.23
CA VAL A 61 -3.62 -1.54 5.14
C VAL A 61 -3.87 -2.56 6.23
N VAL A 62 -3.97 -3.82 5.84
CA VAL A 62 -4.03 -4.96 6.76
C VAL A 62 -2.73 -5.73 6.62
N SER A 63 -1.88 -5.63 7.64
CA SER A 63 -0.56 -6.28 7.67
C SER A 63 -0.66 -7.78 7.92
N GLN A 64 0.31 -8.54 7.42
CA GLN A 64 0.41 -9.99 7.68
C GLN A 64 0.61 -10.28 9.17
N GLU A 65 1.43 -9.47 9.85
CA GLU A 65 1.55 -9.44 11.31
C GLU A 65 0.94 -8.13 11.83
N PRO A 66 -0.14 -8.19 12.63
CA PRO A 66 -0.77 -6.98 13.15
C PRO A 66 0.12 -6.33 14.22
N ILE A 67 0.19 -5.00 14.20
CA ILE A 67 0.85 -4.22 15.25
C ILE A 67 -0.19 -3.96 16.34
N LEU A 68 0.05 -4.49 17.54
CA LEU A 68 -0.78 -4.26 18.71
C LEU A 68 -0.01 -3.42 19.72
N PHE A 69 -0.66 -2.38 20.22
CA PHE A 69 -0.15 -1.54 21.29
C PHE A 69 -0.60 -2.08 22.65
N GLN A 70 0.23 -1.89 23.67
CA GLN A 70 -0.12 -2.18 25.07
C GLN A 70 -1.14 -1.16 25.58
N ALA A 71 -2.36 -1.27 25.05
CA ALA A 71 -3.49 -0.37 25.22
C ALA A 71 -4.79 -1.18 25.19
N THR A 72 -5.93 -0.55 25.40
CA THR A 72 -7.24 -1.21 25.31
C THR A 72 -7.55 -1.64 23.88
N ILE A 73 -8.51 -2.56 23.74
CA ILE A 73 -9.05 -2.97 22.42
C ILE A 73 -9.58 -1.76 21.66
N ARG A 74 -10.30 -0.86 22.34
CA ARG A 74 -10.85 0.37 21.75
C ARG A 74 -9.76 1.25 21.16
N GLU A 75 -8.67 1.46 21.90
CA GLU A 75 -7.56 2.29 21.46
C GLU A 75 -6.85 1.67 20.26
N ASN A 76 -6.63 0.35 20.24
CA ASN A 76 -6.05 -0.34 19.09
C ASN A 76 -6.92 -0.22 17.82
N ILE A 77 -8.25 -0.25 17.95
CA ILE A 77 -9.17 -0.05 16.81
C ILE A 77 -9.15 1.38 16.30
N LEU A 78 -9.06 2.38 17.20
CA LEU A 78 -9.03 3.80 16.84
C LEU A 78 -7.70 4.27 16.22
N PHE A 79 -6.66 3.44 16.32
CA PHE A 79 -5.37 3.71 15.70
C PHE A 79 -5.37 3.48 14.18
N GLY A 80 -6.27 2.61 13.69
CA GLY A 80 -6.47 2.37 12.26
C GLY A 80 -7.33 3.45 11.62
#